data_AF-A0A7C6AUW4-F1
#
_entry.id   AF-A0A7C6AUW4-F1
#
_cell.length_a   1.000
_cell.length_b   1.000
_cell.length_c   1.000
_cell.angle_alpha   90.00
_cell.angle_beta   90.00
_cell.angle_gamma   90.00
#
_symmetry.space_group_name_H-M   'P 1'
#
loop_
_entity.id
_entity.type
_entity.pdbx_description
1 polymer ?
#
loop_
_entity_poly.entity_id
_entity_poly.type
_entity_poly.pdbx_seq_one_letter_code
_entity_poly.pdbx_strand_id
1 'polypeptide(L)' 'MQKYLITIFLFLFPLLWLTGQQSEKGMIEGRIYNARNNEPIPFANIVIWGTNIGSTSDLDGR' A
#
# COMPACT_ATOMS: atom_id res chain seq x y z
N MET A 1 -30.50 -11.27 -33.00
CA MET A 1 -30.22 -9.95 -32.38
C MET A 1 -30.25 -10.04 -30.86
N GLN A 2 -31.42 -10.22 -30.24
CA GLN A 2 -31.62 -10.27 -28.77
C GLN A 2 -30.68 -11.24 -28.03
N LYS A 3 -30.50 -12.46 -28.54
CA LYS A 3 -29.67 -13.52 -27.92
C LYS A 3 -28.19 -13.12 -27.83
N TYR A 4 -27.67 -12.45 -28.86
CA TYR A 4 -26.26 -12.00 -28.90
C TYR A 4 -26.01 -10.83 -27.96
N LEU A 5 -27.00 -9.95 -27.77
CA LEU A 5 -26.92 -8.86 -26.79
C LEU A 5 -26.81 -9.41 -25.37
N ILE A 6 -27.56 -10.45 -25.03
CA ILE A 6 -27.49 -11.11 -23.72
C ILE A 6 -26.12 -11.80 -23.54
N THR A 7 -25.61 -12.48 -24.57
CA THR A 7 -24.27 -13.09 -24.51
C THR A 7 -23.16 -12.06 -24.33
N ILE A 8 -23.23 -10.93 -25.05
CA ILE A 8 -22.28 -9.82 -24.91
C ILE A 8 -22.36 -9.21 -23.51
N PHE A 9 -23.56 -9.00 -22.99
CA PHE A 9 -23.76 -8.48 -21.65
C PHE A 9 -23.18 -9.40 -20.56
N LEU A 10 -23.43 -10.71 -20.66
CA LEU A 10 -22.87 -11.71 -19.74
C LEU A 10 -21.34 -11.78 -19.81
N PHE A 11 -20.75 -11.57 -20.99
CA PHE A 11 -19.31 -11.57 -21.16
C PHE A 11 -18.65 -10.28 -20.64
N LEU A 12 -19.36 -9.15 -20.70
CA LEU A 12 -18.86 -7.85 -20.24
C LEU A 12 -19.11 -7.59 -18.75
N PHE A 13 -20.08 -8.27 -18.14
CA PHE A 13 -20.41 -8.11 -16.71
C PHE A 13 -19.24 -8.33 -15.74
N PRO A 14 -18.33 -9.30 -15.94
CA PRO A 14 -17.16 -9.51 -15.06
C PRO A 14 -16.18 -8.34 -15.04
N LEU A 15 -16.11 -7.54 -16.12
CA LEU A 15 -15.20 -6.38 -16.20
C LEU A 15 -15.60 -5.26 -15.24
N LEU A 16 -16.86 -5.23 -14.80
CA LEU A 16 -17.36 -4.26 -13.83
C LEU A 16 -16.88 -4.54 -12.40
N TRP A 17 -16.41 -5.76 -12.12
CA TRP A 17 -15.92 -6.16 -10.79
C TRP A 17 -14.40 -5.97 -10.62
N LEU A 18 -13.70 -5.45 -11.63
CA LEU A 18 -12.25 -5.19 -11.57
C LEU A 18 -11.90 -3.94 -10.76
N THR A 19 -12.88 -3.12 -10.39
CA THR A 19 -12.65 -1.88 -9.64
C THR A 19 -12.85 -2.12 -8.15
N GLY A 20 -11.77 -2.42 -7.42
CA GLY A 20 -11.75 -2.18 -5.98
C GLY A 20 -11.42 -3.38 -5.11
N GLN A 21 -10.23 -3.97 -5.29
CA GLN A 21 -9.51 -4.45 -4.11
C GLN A 21 -8.98 -3.21 -3.38
N GLN A 22 -9.81 -2.60 -2.53
CA GLN A 22 -9.29 -1.68 -1.51
C GLN A 22 -8.46 -2.55 -0.56
N SER A 23 -7.15 -2.62 -0.79
CA SER A 23 -6.24 -3.16 0.21
C SER A 23 -6.47 -2.38 1.50
N GLU A 24 -6.92 -3.05 2.56
CA GLU A 24 -6.90 -2.45 3.89
C GLU A 24 -5.46 -1.99 4.15
N LYS A 25 -5.27 -0.67 4.22
CA LYS A 25 -3.96 -0.09 4.46
C LYS A 25 -3.75 -0.08 5.97
N GLY A 26 -2.92 -0.99 6.46
CA GLY A 26 -2.37 -0.90 7.81
C GLY A 26 -1.39 0.26 7.92
N MET A 27 -1.19 0.78 9.14
CA MET A 27 -0.25 1.86 9.43
C MET A 27 0.78 1.39 10.46
N ILE A 28 2.05 1.66 10.19
CA ILE A 28 3.18 1.38 11.09
C ILE A 28 3.77 2.72 11.47
N GLU A 29 3.80 3.04 12.77
CA GLU A 29 4.44 4.23 13.32
C GLU A 29 5.55 3.81 14.28
N GLY A 30 6.59 4.62 14.38
CA GLY A 30 7.72 4.35 15.28
C GLY A 30 8.67 5.53 15.38
N ARG A 31 9.78 5.31 16.10
CA ARG A 31 10.91 6.24 16.15
C ARG A 31 12.20 5.46 15.98
N ILE A 32 13.06 5.91 15.08
CA ILE A 32 14.40 5.38 14.87
C ILE A 32 15.37 6.18 15.75
N TYR A 33 16.07 5.49 16.64
CA TYR A 33 17.00 6.11 17.57
C TYR A 33 18.24 5.24 17.79
N ASN A 34 19.33 5.87 18.23
CA ASN A 34 20.56 5.18 18.58
C ASN A 34 20.44 4.53 19.97
N ALA A 35 20.66 3.21 20.05
CA ALA A 35 20.48 2.44 21.29
C ALA A 35 21.45 2.82 22.44
N ARG A 36 22.58 3.49 22.15
CA ARG A 36 23.57 3.87 23.17
C ARG A 36 23.22 5.15 23.92
N ASN A 37 22.56 6.10 23.25
CA ASN A 37 22.33 7.45 23.77
C ASN A 37 20.89 7.98 23.55
N ASN A 38 20.01 7.19 22.93
CA ASN A 38 18.60 7.52 22.70
C ASN A 38 18.35 8.76 21.79
N GLU A 39 19.38 9.21 21.08
CA GLU A 39 19.29 10.29 20.10
C GLU A 39 18.55 9.82 18.83
N PRO A 40 17.74 10.70 18.21
CA PRO A 40 17.02 10.34 16.98
C PRO A 40 17.98 10.16 15.81
N ILE A 41 17.61 9.27 14.87
CA ILE A 41 18.33 9.11 13.59
C ILE A 41 17.46 9.71 12.48
N PRO A 42 17.78 10.92 12.00
CA PRO A 42 17.01 11.55 10.93
C PRO A 42 17.37 10.97 9.57
N PHE A 43 16.40 11.02 8.65
CA PHE A 43 16.54 10.59 7.26
C PHE A 43 16.93 9.11 7.09
N ALA A 44 16.63 8.27 8.07
CA ALA A 44 16.82 6.83 7.96
C ALA A 44 15.83 6.25 6.95
N ASN A 45 16.31 5.45 6.02
CA ASN A 45 15.45 4.75 5.06
C ASN A 45 14.82 3.52 5.71
N ILE A 46 13.49 3.45 5.71
CA ILE A 46 12.70 2.32 6.20
C ILE A 46 12.04 1.63 5.01
N VAL A 47 12.20 0.32 4.88
CA VAL A 47 11.61 -0.49 3.81
C VAL A 47 10.91 -1.69 4.42
N ILE A 48 9.67 -1.96 4.00
CA ILE A 48 8.99 -3.20 4.36
C ILE A 48 9.51 -4.30 3.43
N TRP A 49 10.26 -5.24 4.00
CA TRP A 49 10.90 -6.31 3.26
C TRP A 49 9.89 -7.12 2.43
N GLY A 50 10.25 -7.43 1.19
CA GLY A 50 9.39 -8.14 0.23
C GLY A 50 8.32 -7.26 -0.43
N THR A 51 8.33 -5.94 -0.21
CA THR A 51 7.39 -5.00 -0.82
C THR A 51 8.11 -3.82 -1.47
N ASN A 52 7.38 -3.01 -2.24
CA ASN A 52 7.86 -1.72 -2.76
C ASN A 52 7.50 -0.54 -1.83
N ILE A 53 7.11 -0.81 -0.58
CA ILE A 53 6.70 0.20 0.40
C ILE A 53 7.91 0.62 1.22
N GLY A 54 8.16 1.93 1.28
CA GLY A 54 9.19 2.51 2.13
C GLY A 54 8.83 3.91 2.58
N SER A 55 9.54 4.39 3.59
CA SER A 55 9.44 5.72 4.16
C SER A 55 10.81 6.21 4.63
N THR A 56 10.90 7.45 5.05
CA THR A 56 12.12 8.07 5.57
C THR A 56 11.79 8.81 6.86
N SER A 57 12.62 8.67 7.90
CA SER A 57 12.39 9.36 9.17
C SER A 57 12.62 10.87 9.10
N ASP A 58 11.87 11.64 9.89
CA ASP A 58 12.01 13.08 10.06
C ASP A 58 13.17 13.49 10.99
N LEU A 59 13.25 14.79 11.32
CA LEU A 59 14.30 15.34 12.21
C LEU A 59 14.28 14.76 13.63
N ASP A 60 13.12 14.29 14.10
CA ASP A 60 12.91 13.68 15.42
C ASP A 60 13.03 12.14 15.38
N GLY A 61 13.36 11.59 14.20
CA GLY A 61 13.49 10.16 13.94
C GLY A 61 12.16 9.44 13.75
N ARG A 62 11.04 10.15 13.52
CA ARG A 62 9.71 9.56 13.29
C ARG A 62 9.46 9.24 11.83
#